data_AF-A0A3M0DV19-F1
#
_entry.id   AF-A0A3M0DV19-F1
#
_cell.length_a   1.000
_cell.length_b   1.000
_cell.length_c   1.000
_cell.angle_alpha   90.00
_cell.angle_beta   90.00
_cell.angle_gamma   90.00
#
_symmetry.space_group_name_H-M   'P 1'
#
loop_
_entity.id
_entity.type
_entity.pdbx_description
1 polymer ?
#
loop_
_entity_poly.entity_id
_entity_poly.type
_entity_poly.pdbx_seq_one_letter_code
_entity_poly.pdbx_strand_id
1 'polypeptide(L)'
;MASKNIAIKEDVYERLKAHKRGGESFSETLDRLLHELDSDWRTNAGFLTDEEAAELEAEVVRGLEDLGESFDGLGDEIDERLSGES
;
A
#
# COMPACT_ATOMS: atom_id res chain seq x y z
N MET A 1 23.42 -12.56 -14.27
CA MET A 1 22.12 -12.15 -14.82
C MET A 1 22.27 -11.98 -16.32
N ALA A 2 21.32 -12.46 -17.12
CA ALA A 2 21.33 -12.19 -18.56
C ALA A 2 20.91 -10.73 -18.79
N SER A 3 21.75 -9.91 -19.40
CA SER A 3 21.35 -8.57 -19.83
C SER A 3 20.53 -8.69 -21.13
N LYS A 4 19.39 -8.01 -21.17
CA LYS A 4 18.59 -7.83 -22.38
C LYS A 4 18.56 -6.34 -22.70
N ASN A 5 18.85 -5.99 -23.94
CA ASN A 5 18.74 -4.61 -24.41
C ASN A 5 17.31 -4.39 -24.89
N ILE A 6 16.63 -3.39 -24.33
CA ILE A 6 15.28 -2.99 -24.72
C ILE A 6 15.38 -1.55 -25.25
N ALA A 7 14.78 -1.30 -26.41
CA ALA A 7 14.64 0.05 -26.92
C ALA A 7 13.44 0.72 -26.24
N ILE A 8 13.66 1.92 -25.70
CA ILE A 8 12.61 2.74 -25.08
C ILE A 8 12.56 4.09 -25.77
N LYS A 9 11.42 4.78 -25.68
CA LYS A 9 11.30 6.16 -26.17
C LYS A 9 12.22 7.07 -25.36
N GLU A 10 12.79 8.08 -26.02
CA GLU A 10 13.68 9.06 -25.39
C GLU A 10 13.04 9.71 -24.15
N ASP A 11 11.77 10.13 -24.26
CA ASP A 11 11.03 10.73 -23.14
C ASP A 11 10.92 9.79 -21.94
N VAL A 12 10.81 8.48 -22.18
CA VAL A 12 10.74 7.45 -21.13
C VAL A 12 12.11 7.26 -20.50
N TYR A 13 13.17 7.27 -21.31
CA TYR A 13 14.55 7.20 -20.83
C TYR A 13 14.88 8.37 -19.88
N GLU A 14 14.55 9.60 -20.28
CA GLU A 14 14.82 10.78 -19.46
C GLU A 14 13.99 10.79 -18.16
N ARG A 15 12.75 10.29 -18.19
CA ARG A 15 11.94 10.09 -16.96
C ARG A 15 12.55 9.07 -16.01
N LEU A 16 13.05 7.95 -16.54
CA LEU A 16 13.74 6.91 -15.76
C LEU A 16 15.03 7.46 -15.13
N LYS A 17 15.80 8.22 -15.91
CA LYS A 17 17.03 8.88 -15.45
C LYS A 17 16.76 9.91 -14.37
N ALA A 18 15.65 10.65 -14.43
CA ALA A 18 15.25 11.57 -13.36
C ALA A 18 14.87 10.85 -12.05
N HIS A 19 14.37 9.61 -12.12
CA HIS A 19 14.03 8.78 -10.96
C HIS A 19 15.22 7.98 -10.41
N LYS A 20 16.35 7.98 -11.12
CA LYS A 20 17.56 7.28 -10.72
C LYS A 20 18.15 7.91 -9.46
N ARG A 21 18.28 7.14 -8.38
CA ARG A 21 18.95 7.62 -7.16
C ARG A 21 20.46 7.44 -7.27
N GLY A 22 21.21 8.28 -6.55
CA GLY A 22 22.67 8.30 -6.62
C GLY A 22 23.29 6.97 -6.20
N GLY A 23 23.92 6.27 -7.17
CA GLY A 23 24.60 4.98 -6.96
C GLY A 23 23.88 3.78 -7.59
N GLU A 24 22.60 3.91 -7.95
CA GLU A 24 21.83 2.81 -8.56
C GLU A 24 22.17 2.64 -10.05
N SER A 25 22.01 1.44 -10.57
CA SER A 25 21.95 1.13 -12.00
C SER A 25 20.54 1.32 -12.55
N PHE A 26 20.42 1.45 -13.88
CA PHE A 26 19.09 1.58 -14.51
C PHE A 26 18.19 0.36 -14.24
N SER A 27 18.77 -0.84 -14.17
CA SER A 27 18.02 -2.05 -13.86
C SER A 27 17.48 -2.03 -12.43
N GLU A 28 18.26 -1.55 -11.45
CA GLU A 28 17.82 -1.41 -10.05
C GLU A 28 16.74 -0.35 -9.90
N THR A 29 16.85 0.78 -10.61
CA THR A 29 15.78 1.79 -10.64
C THR A 29 14.49 1.22 -11.24
N LEU A 30 14.58 0.43 -12.32
CA LEU A 30 13.42 -0.21 -12.95
C LEU A 30 12.78 -1.24 -12.00
N ASP A 31 13.58 -2.09 -11.38
CA ASP A 31 13.14 -3.12 -10.43
C ASP A 31 12.41 -2.51 -9.23
N ARG A 32 12.98 -1.43 -8.66
CA ARG A 32 12.35 -0.67 -7.57
C ARG A 32 11.01 -0.06 -7.98
N LEU A 33 10.95 0.58 -9.15
CA LEU A 33 9.71 1.21 -9.63
C LEU A 33 8.62 0.16 -9.90
N LEU A 34 8.98 -1.01 -10.42
CA LEU A 34 8.05 -2.13 -10.62
C LEU A 34 7.56 -2.66 -9.27
N HIS A 35 8.45 -2.84 -8.30
CA HIS A 35 8.06 -3.31 -6.97
C HIS A 35 7.18 -2.31 -6.21
N GLU A 36 7.45 -1.01 -6.35
CA GLU A 36 6.60 0.07 -5.81
C GLU A 36 5.21 0.08 -6.48
N LEU A 37 5.15 -0.16 -7.79
CA LEU A 37 3.90 -0.21 -8.55
C LEU A 37 3.06 -1.46 -8.20
N ASP A 38 3.70 -2.62 -8.02
CA ASP A 38 3.07 -3.85 -7.56
C ASP A 38 2.56 -3.74 -6.11
N SER A 39 3.23 -2.91 -5.31
CA SER A 39 2.85 -2.62 -3.91
C SER A 39 1.73 -1.58 -3.80
N ASP A 40 1.42 -0.86 -4.88
CA ASP A 40 0.26 0.04 -4.91
C ASP A 40 -1.00 -0.79 -5.12
N TRP A 41 -1.80 -0.93 -4.06
CA TRP A 41 -3.09 -1.61 -4.08
C TRP A 41 -4.04 -1.06 -5.17
N ARG A 42 -3.85 0.19 -5.62
CA ARG A 42 -4.63 0.78 -6.71
C ARG A 42 -4.28 0.21 -8.08
N THR A 43 -3.05 -0.30 -8.27
CA THR A 43 -2.65 -0.99 -9.50
C THR A 43 -3.17 -2.41 -9.55
N ASN A 44 -3.48 -3.01 -8.40
CA ASN A 44 -4.19 -4.29 -8.28
C ASN A 44 -5.71 -4.18 -8.48
N ALA A 45 -6.22 -3.02 -8.90
CA ALA A 45 -7.63 -2.85 -9.27
C ALA A 45 -7.99 -3.82 -10.42
N GLY A 46 -8.84 -4.80 -10.11
CA GLY A 46 -9.27 -5.85 -11.04
C GLY A 46 -8.48 -7.16 -10.99
N PHE A 47 -7.55 -7.34 -10.03
CA PHE A 47 -6.88 -8.62 -9.80
C PHE A 47 -7.77 -9.62 -9.05
N LEU A 48 -8.59 -9.13 -8.12
CA LEU A 48 -9.51 -9.96 -7.36
C LEU A 48 -10.74 -10.30 -8.21
N THR A 49 -11.14 -11.57 -8.18
CA THR A 49 -12.48 -11.97 -8.61
C THR A 49 -13.55 -11.35 -7.72
N ASP A 50 -14.81 -11.31 -8.18
CA ASP A 50 -15.92 -10.77 -7.39
C ASP A 50 -16.04 -11.47 -6.02
N GLU A 51 -15.74 -12.77 -5.95
CA GLU A 51 -15.73 -13.56 -4.70
C GLU A 51 -14.60 -13.12 -3.75
N GLU A 52 -13.36 -13.03 -4.26
CA GLU A 52 -12.21 -12.60 -3.45
C GLU A 52 -12.35 -11.15 -2.99
N ALA A 53 -12.98 -10.30 -3.80
CA ALA A 53 -13.31 -8.93 -3.42
C ALA A 53 -14.35 -8.88 -2.29
N ALA A 54 -15.40 -9.70 -2.37
CA ALA A 54 -16.41 -9.81 -1.32
C ALA A 54 -15.85 -10.36 0.00
N GLU A 55 -14.93 -11.34 -0.07
CA GLU A 55 -14.25 -11.89 1.10
C GLU A 55 -13.37 -10.81 1.78
N LEU A 56 -12.60 -10.06 0.99
CA LEU A 56 -11.79 -8.95 1.49
C LEU A 56 -12.67 -7.86 2.13
N GLU A 57 -13.78 -7.49 1.48
CA GLU A 57 -14.73 -6.51 2.02
C GLU A 57 -15.29 -6.97 3.38
N ALA A 58 -15.68 -8.24 3.50
CA ALA A 58 -16.19 -8.80 4.73
C ALA A 58 -15.15 -8.83 5.87
N GLU A 59 -13.88 -9.08 5.56
CA GLU A 59 -12.79 -9.02 6.56
C GLU A 59 -12.50 -7.58 7.00
N VAL A 60 -12.50 -6.61 6.07
CA VAL A 60 -12.31 -5.19 6.39
C VAL A 60 -13.42 -4.66 7.28
N VAL A 61 -14.68 -5.02 6.98
CA VAL A 61 -15.84 -4.62 7.80
C VAL A 61 -15.69 -5.15 9.23
N ARG A 62 -15.37 -6.44 9.39
CA ARG A 62 -15.14 -7.05 10.72
C ARG A 62 -14.02 -6.35 11.48
N GLY A 63 -12.89 -6.08 10.82
CA GLY A 63 -11.78 -5.37 11.46
C GLY A 63 -12.14 -3.94 11.89
N LEU A 64 -13.00 -3.25 11.13
CA LEU A 64 -13.48 -1.91 11.51
C LEU A 64 -14.48 -1.95 12.67
N GLU A 65 -15.34 -2.97 12.73
CA GLU A 65 -16.26 -3.20 13.84
C GLU A 65 -15.49 -3.49 15.14
N ASP A 66 -14.53 -4.43 15.10
CA ASP A 66 -13.67 -4.77 16.24
C ASP A 66 -12.88 -3.54 16.76
N LEU A 67 -12.42 -2.70 15.83
CA LEU A 67 -11.71 -1.47 16.15
C LEU A 67 -12.64 -0.45 16.82
N GLY A 68 -13.88 -0.32 16.32
CA GLY A 68 -14.92 0.52 16.91
C GLY A 68 -15.21 0.11 18.35
N GLU A 69 -15.48 -1.17 18.59
CA GLU A 69 -15.72 -1.70 19.94
C GLU A 69 -14.54 -1.45 20.88
N SER A 70 -13.32 -1.60 20.39
CA SER A 70 -12.10 -1.33 21.17
C SER A 70 -11.98 0.15 21.54
N PHE A 71 -12.34 1.06 20.64
CA PHE A 71 -12.33 2.50 20.91
C PHE A 71 -13.46 2.94 21.83
N ASP A 72 -14.64 2.34 21.71
CA ASP A 72 -15.76 2.59 22.62
C ASP A 72 -15.39 2.17 24.04
N GLY A 73 -14.81 0.98 24.21
CA GLY A 73 -14.31 0.53 25.51
C GLY A 73 -13.22 1.42 26.10
N LEU A 74 -12.30 1.93 25.28
CA LEU A 74 -11.31 2.91 25.72
C LEU A 74 -11.96 4.25 26.11
N GLY A 75 -13.00 4.66 25.39
CA GLY A 75 -13.78 5.86 25.70
C GLY A 75 -14.46 5.76 27.06
N ASP A 76 -15.11 4.64 27.34
CA ASP A 76 -15.75 4.37 28.63
C ASP A 76 -14.74 4.35 29.79
N GLU A 77 -13.55 3.77 29.58
CA GLU A 77 -12.48 3.78 30.60
C GLU A 77 -11.99 5.19 30.89
N ILE A 78 -11.83 6.02 29.87
CA ILE A 78 -11.42 7.42 30.02
C ILE A 78 -12.49 8.22 30.76
N ASP A 79 -13.77 8.02 30.43
CA ASP A 79 -14.89 8.71 31.08
C ASP A 79 -15.03 8.33 32.57
N GLU A 80 -14.84 7.06 32.90
CA GLU A 80 -14.84 6.58 34.29
C GLU A 80 -13.69 7.19 35.10
N ARG A 81 -12.48 7.28 34.52
CA ARG A 81 -11.33 7.93 35.16
C ARG A 81 -11.56 9.41 35.43
N LEU A 82 -12.15 10.14 34.47
CA LEU A 82 -12.41 11.58 34.61
C LEU A 82 -13.54 11.87 35.60
N SER A 83 -14.55 10.99 35.66
CA SER A 83 -15.67 11.11 36.60
C SER A 83 -15.30 10.75 38.04
N GLY A 84 -14.28 9.91 38.25
CA GLY A 84 -13.77 9.53 39.57
C GLY A 84 -12.81 10.55 40.23
N GLU A 85 -12.36 11.57 39.51
CA GLU A 85 -11.47 12.63 40.02
C GLU A 85 -12.20 13.90 40.54
N SER A 86 -13.54 13.90 40.65
CA SER A 86 -14.34 15.01 41.20
C SER A 86 -14.83 14.81 42.63
#